data_AF-A0A849SAB6-F1
#
_entry.id   AF-A0A849SAB6-F1
#
_cell.length_a   1.000
_cell.length_b   1.000
_cell.length_c   1.000
_cell.angle_alpha   90.00
_cell.angle_beta   90.00
_cell.angle_gamma   90.00
#
_symmetry.space_group_name_H-M   'P 1'
#
loop_
_entity.id
_entity.type
_entity.pdbx_description
1 polymer ?
#
loop_
_entity_poly.entity_id
_entity_poly.type
_entity_poly.pdbx_seq_one_letter_code
_entity_poly.pdbx_strand_id
1 'polypeptide(L)' 'MANLPNDSSTSNNTALKPAVAKPKLPPMFKVLLLNDDYTPMEFVVECLERFFNKSREQATQIMLKVHTEGVGV' A
#
# COMPACT_ATOMS: atom_id res chain seq x y z
N MET A 1 -19.00 -12.79 65.79
CA MET A 1 -18.53 -11.55 65.15
C MET A 1 -17.02 -11.67 64.95
N ALA A 2 -16.53 -11.38 63.73
CA ALA A 2 -15.16 -11.53 63.17
C ALA A 2 -14.84 -12.91 62.51
N ASN A 3 -14.99 -13.06 61.17
CA ASN A 3 -14.03 -12.83 60.04
C ASN A 3 -12.85 -13.84 60.03
N LEU A 4 -12.46 -14.57 58.97
CA LEU A 4 -12.80 -14.73 57.54
C LEU A 4 -12.38 -16.18 57.13
N PRO A 5 -12.95 -16.76 56.06
CA PRO A 5 -12.43 -18.00 55.46
C PRO A 5 -11.10 -17.74 54.74
N ASN A 6 -10.08 -18.55 55.06
CA ASN A 6 -8.77 -18.56 54.40
C ASN A 6 -8.89 -19.25 53.03
N ASP A 7 -9.31 -18.48 52.01
CA ASP A 7 -9.28 -18.92 50.62
C ASP A 7 -7.83 -18.87 50.12
N SER A 8 -7.13 -20.00 50.19
CA SER A 8 -5.77 -20.12 49.69
C SER A 8 -5.80 -20.11 48.16
N SER A 9 -5.76 -18.89 47.64
CA SER A 9 -5.46 -18.50 46.26
C SER A 9 -4.54 -19.49 45.53
N THR A 10 -5.13 -20.34 44.70
CA THR A 10 -4.42 -20.98 43.59
C THR A 10 -3.93 -19.86 42.68
N SER A 11 -2.66 -19.47 42.87
CA SER A 11 -1.96 -18.52 42.01
C SER A 11 -1.83 -19.10 40.61
N ASN A 12 -2.87 -18.90 39.80
CA ASN A 12 -2.81 -19.08 38.36
C ASN A 12 -1.97 -17.96 37.74
N ASN A 13 -0.65 -17.99 37.99
CA ASN A 13 0.29 -17.11 37.31
C ASN A 13 0.65 -17.72 35.95
N THR A 14 -0.33 -17.76 35.04
CA THR A 14 -0.05 -17.99 33.63
C THR A 14 0.27 -16.64 33.01
N ALA A 15 1.56 -16.29 32.98
CA ALA A 15 2.03 -15.14 32.22
C ALA A 15 1.66 -15.33 30.74
N LEU A 16 0.62 -14.63 30.28
CA LEU A 16 0.29 -14.54 28.86
C LEU A 16 1.51 -13.93 28.16
N LYS A 17 2.17 -14.71 27.30
CA LYS A 17 3.26 -14.20 26.47
C LYS A 17 2.74 -12.96 25.73
N PRO A 18 3.44 -11.83 25.75
CA PRO A 18 2.99 -10.63 25.04
C PRO A 18 2.77 -10.99 23.58
N ALA A 19 1.53 -10.77 23.10
CA ALA A 19 1.20 -10.97 21.70
C ALA A 19 2.08 -10.01 20.89
N VAL A 20 2.99 -10.56 20.07
CA VAL A 20 3.81 -9.77 19.16
C VAL A 20 2.87 -9.14 18.14
N ALA A 21 2.52 -7.87 18.33
CA ALA A 21 1.71 -7.13 17.38
C ALA A 21 2.46 -7.06 16.05
N LYS A 22 1.89 -7.65 14.99
CA LYS A 22 2.47 -7.53 13.65
C LYS A 22 2.40 -6.06 13.23
N PRO A 23 3.52 -5.46 12.78
CA PRO A 23 3.50 -4.08 12.32
C PRO A 23 2.55 -3.94 11.14
N LYS A 24 1.80 -2.84 11.10
CA LYS A 24 0.96 -2.49 9.95
C LYS A 24 1.86 -2.23 8.75
N LEU A 25 1.49 -2.76 7.58
CA LEU A 25 2.20 -2.46 6.34
C LEU A 25 2.13 -0.95 6.03
N PRO A 26 3.19 -0.37 5.43
CA PRO A 26 3.15 1.01 4.95
C PRO A 26 1.97 1.23 3.98
N PRO A 27 1.34 2.41 3.99
CA PRO A 27 0.31 2.73 3.00
C PRO A 27 0.93 2.84 1.61
N MET A 28 0.24 2.32 0.60
CA MET A 28 0.63 2.44 -0.81
C MET A 28 0.11 3.76 -1.41
N PHE A 29 0.84 4.30 -2.39
CA PHE A 29 0.45 5.48 -3.14
C PHE A 29 0.27 5.14 -4.62
N LYS A 30 -0.66 5.83 -5.29
CA LYS A 30 -0.83 5.76 -6.74
C LYS A 30 0.01 6.84 -7.40
N VAL A 31 0.70 6.49 -8.48
CA VAL A 31 1.29 7.45 -9.41
C VAL A 31 0.27 7.66 -10.53
N LEU A 32 -0.05 8.92 -10.82
CA LEU A 32 -1.00 9.30 -11.88
C LEU A 32 -0.24 10.03 -12.98
N LEU A 33 -0.55 9.71 -14.22
CA LEU A 33 -0.09 10.47 -15.38
C LEU A 33 -1.24 11.35 -15.87
N LEU A 34 -0.97 12.65 -16.01
CA LEU A 34 -1.94 13.66 -16.47
C LEU A 34 -1.62 14.04 -17.91
N ASN A 35 -2.65 14.24 -18.71
CA ASN A 35 -2.50 14.72 -20.09
C ASN A 35 -2.14 16.21 -20.12
N ASP A 36 -1.37 16.59 -21.13
CA ASP A 36 -1.05 17.97 -21.48
C ASP A 36 -0.85 18.11 -22.99
N ASP A 37 -0.84 19.35 -23.51
CA ASP A 37 -0.80 19.63 -24.96
C ASP A 37 0.62 19.81 -25.53
N TYR A 38 1.67 19.62 -24.73
CA TYR A 38 3.05 19.96 -25.08
C TYR A 38 4.00 18.76 -25.08
N THR A 39 3.77 17.78 -24.21
CA THR A 39 4.63 16.60 -24.07
C THR A 39 4.45 15.66 -25.26
N PRO A 40 5.51 15.33 -26.03
CA PRO A 40 5.40 14.40 -27.15
C PRO A 40 4.95 13.00 -26.71
N MET A 41 4.08 12.36 -27.51
CA MET A 41 3.59 11.00 -27.23
C MET A 41 4.73 9.99 -27.03
N GLU A 42 5.76 10.06 -27.87
CA GLU A 42 6.93 9.17 -27.79
C GLU A 42 7.72 9.34 -26.49
N PHE A 43 7.85 10.58 -26.00
CA PHE A 43 8.52 10.85 -24.73
C PHE A 43 7.79 10.19 -23.55
N VAL A 44 6.45 10.21 -23.58
CA VAL A 44 5.64 9.55 -22.55
C VAL A 44 5.86 8.02 -22.58
N VAL A 45 5.90 7.43 -23.77
CA VAL A 45 6.14 5.99 -23.93
C VAL A 45 7.52 5.61 -23.39
N GLU A 46 8.56 6.36 -23.76
CA GLU A 46 9.93 6.16 -23.23
C GLU A 46 10.00 6.27 -21.70
N CYS A 47 9.26 7.21 -21.10
CA CYS A 47 9.18 7.34 -19.64
C CYS A 47 8.54 6.11 -18.97
N LEU A 48 7.45 5.61 -19.55
CA LEU A 48 6.76 4.42 -19.04
C LEU A 48 7.60 3.15 -19.17
N GLU A 49 8.39 3.03 -20.23
CA GLU A 49 9.36 1.94 -20.40
C GLU A 49 10.50 2.04 -19.37
N ARG A 50 11.10 3.23 -19.23
CA ARG A 50 12.31 3.43 -18.43
C ARG A 50 12.07 3.42 -16.92
N PHE A 51 10.97 4.00 -16.45
CA PHE A 51 10.75 4.24 -15.01
C PHE A 51 9.69 3.31 -14.40
N PHE A 52 8.80 2.75 -15.22
CA PHE A 52 7.70 1.91 -14.75
C PHE A 52 7.73 0.49 -15.33
N ASN A 53 8.81 0.15 -16.05
CA ASN A 53 9.08 -1.16 -16.65
C ASN A 53 7.89 -1.69 -17.47
N LYS A 54 7.20 -0.81 -18.20
CA LYS A 54 6.14 -1.20 -19.13
C LYS A 54 6.75 -1.69 -20.43
N SER A 55 6.12 -2.68 -21.06
CA SER A 55 6.45 -2.98 -22.46
C SER A 55 6.03 -1.82 -23.34
N ARG A 56 6.63 -1.73 -24.54
CA ARG A 56 6.28 -0.72 -25.54
C ARG A 56 4.77 -0.69 -25.83
N GLU A 57 4.16 -1.86 -25.95
CA GLU A 57 2.72 -2.02 -26.22
C GLU A 57 1.88 -1.51 -25.06
N GLN A 58 2.24 -1.88 -23.82
CA GLN A 58 1.56 -1.42 -22.61
C GLN A 58 1.69 0.09 -22.44
N ALA A 59 2.90 0.63 -22.64
CA ALA A 59 3.18 2.06 -22.55
C ALA A 59 2.39 2.86 -23.59
N THR A 60 2.31 2.37 -24.82
CA THR A 60 1.49 2.98 -25.88
C THR A 60 0.01 3.00 -25.51
N GLN A 61 -0.52 1.90 -24.97
CA GLN A 61 -1.92 1.85 -24.53
C GLN A 61 -2.22 2.83 -23.39
N ILE A 62 -1.33 2.90 -22.39
CA ILE A 62 -1.47 3.83 -21.26
C ILE A 62 -1.40 5.28 -21.77
N MET A 63 -0.43 5.59 -22.63
CA MET A 63 -0.26 6.92 -23.22
C MET A 63 -1.52 7.36 -23.98
N LEU A 64 -2.05 6.51 -24.87
CA LEU A 64 -3.27 6.81 -25.62
C LEU A 64 -4.46 7.05 -24.69
N LYS A 65 -4.60 6.23 -23.65
CA LYS A 65 -5.66 6.38 -22.66
C LYS A 65 -5.58 7.73 -21.95
N VAL A 66 -4.39 8.11 -21.48
CA VAL A 66 -4.17 9.40 -20.81
C VAL A 66 -4.50 10.54 -21.76
N HIS A 67 -4.03 10.47 -23.01
CA HIS A 67 -4.32 11.48 -24.03
C HIS A 67 -5.82 11.69 -24.27
N THR A 68 -6.61 10.60 -24.27
CA THR A 68 -8.05 10.66 -24.50
C THR A 68 -8.88 10.99 -23.26
N GLU A 69 -8.47 10.52 -22.08
CA GLU A 69 -9.26 10.60 -20.84
C GLU A 69 -8.75 11.66 -19.86
N GLY A 70 -7.61 12.28 -20.13
CA GLY A 70 -7.00 13.33 -19.32
C GLY A 70 -6.14 12.82 -18.15
N VAL A 71 -6.33 11.56 -17.71
CA VAL A 71 -5.57 10.94 -16.62
C VAL A 71 -5.50 9.42 -16.76
N GLY A 72 -4.40 8.82 -16.32
CA GLY A 72 -4.21 7.36 -16.32
C GLY A 72 -3.28 6.84 -15.22
N VAL A 73 -3.28 5.51 -15.08
CA VAL A 73 -2.46 4.69 -14.15
C VAL A 73 -1.73 3.63 -14.95
#